data_AF-A0A946SET5-F1
#
_entry.id   AF-A0A946SET5-F1
#
_cell.length_a   1.000
_cell.length_b   1.000
_cell.length_c   1.000
_cell.angle_alpha   90.00
_cell.angle_beta   90.00
_cell.angle_gamma   90.00
#
_symmetry.space_group_name_H-M   'P 1'
#
loop_
_entity.id
_entity.type
_entity.pdbx_description
1 polymer ?
#
loop_
_entity_poly.entity_id
_entity_poly.type
_entity_poly.pdbx_seq_one_letter_code
_entity_poly.pdbx_strand_id
1 'polypeptide(L)'
;CFSLEDKALAEYIRDVSVVVHSAGPFSKTAKPMMEACIKANTHYLDITGEISVFEDSQRLSHKAKDAEIVICPGVGFDVIPTDCLAAQLKLKMPDAIHLRMGFDSKGRFSRGTAKTSIEGMPQGCKIRKNGKIKTIALGALDRNIDFGNGVKLSVAIPWGDISTAFYNTSIPNIEVYMPTSIGALRSMKFANYLRWLLASSFIQKFLTNKVDQGPKGPDENERKNSPMYVWGEVENAVGNRVTCRIKTNNGYDLTVNGSIACANHLLEDYEGDYGTLTPSQLAGPNLVERLPDCGTFMFETFS
;
A
#
# COMPACT_ATOMS: atom_id res chain seq x y z
N CYS A 1 -14.03 22.59 10.83
CA CYS A 1 -14.15 21.78 9.60
C CYS A 1 -14.03 22.73 8.42
N PHE A 2 -13.03 22.56 7.56
CA PHE A 2 -12.77 23.43 6.40
C PHE A 2 -12.75 22.59 5.12
N SER A 3 -13.04 23.22 3.98
CA SER A 3 -13.01 22.54 2.66
C SER A 3 -11.57 22.42 2.16
N LEU A 4 -11.25 21.33 1.45
CA LEU A 4 -9.97 21.18 0.77
C LEU A 4 -9.87 22.01 -0.53
N GLU A 5 -10.99 22.55 -1.00
CA GLU A 5 -11.03 23.52 -2.11
C GLU A 5 -10.79 24.96 -1.63
N ASP A 6 -10.66 25.15 -0.31
CA ASP A 6 -10.41 26.46 0.26
C ASP A 6 -8.99 26.94 -0.06
N LYS A 7 -8.88 28.14 -0.63
CA LYS A 7 -7.58 28.76 -0.91
C LYS A 7 -6.81 29.09 0.36
N ALA A 8 -7.49 29.17 1.51
CA ALA A 8 -6.90 29.39 2.83
C ALA A 8 -6.49 28.10 3.55
N LEU A 9 -6.51 26.93 2.89
CA LEU A 9 -6.18 25.64 3.51
C LEU A 9 -4.84 25.65 4.27
N ALA A 10 -3.82 26.31 3.72
CA ALA A 10 -2.52 26.46 4.37
C ALA A 10 -2.58 27.34 5.65
N GLU A 11 -3.43 28.36 5.67
CA GLU A 11 -3.60 29.21 6.85
C GLU A 11 -4.25 28.45 8.02
N TYR A 12 -5.15 27.51 7.72
CA TYR A 12 -5.82 26.70 8.74
C TYR A 12 -4.92 25.68 9.43
N ILE A 13 -3.74 25.39 8.88
CA ILE A 13 -2.79 24.41 9.41
C ILE A 13 -1.44 25.03 9.75
N ARG A 14 -1.32 26.36 9.73
CA ARG A 14 -0.03 27.05 9.91
C ARG A 14 0.56 26.89 11.32
N ASP A 15 -0.27 26.60 12.30
CA ASP A 15 0.09 26.30 13.70
C ASP A 15 0.19 24.79 13.97
N VAL A 16 0.10 23.95 12.93
CA VAL A 16 0.18 22.50 13.01
C VAL A 16 1.55 22.02 12.53
N SER A 17 2.25 21.24 13.37
CA SER A 17 3.55 20.65 13.01
C SER A 17 3.42 19.44 12.08
N VAL A 18 2.41 18.59 12.29
CA VAL A 18 2.18 17.36 11.52
C VAL A 18 0.70 17.18 11.23
N VAL A 19 0.34 16.96 9.96
CA VAL A 19 -1.01 16.59 9.53
C VAL A 19 -1.07 15.09 9.27
N VAL A 20 -1.97 14.38 9.94
CA VAL A 20 -2.33 12.98 9.63
C VAL A 20 -3.65 12.97 8.85
N HIS A 21 -3.55 12.93 7.53
CA HIS A 21 -4.70 12.98 6.64
C HIS A 21 -5.38 11.61 6.50
N SER A 22 -6.61 11.53 7.02
CA SER A 22 -7.42 10.31 7.00
C SER A 22 -8.75 10.47 6.24
N ALA A 23 -8.90 11.54 5.44
CA ALA A 23 -10.15 11.83 4.73
C ALA A 23 -10.03 11.56 3.22
N GLY A 24 -10.43 10.34 2.82
CA GLY A 24 -10.51 9.94 1.41
C GLY A 24 -11.71 10.55 0.66
N PRO A 25 -11.80 10.35 -0.67
CA PRO A 25 -10.87 9.58 -1.51
C PRO A 25 -9.55 10.32 -1.78
N PHE A 26 -8.41 9.66 -1.56
CA PHE A 26 -7.09 10.30 -1.54
C PHE A 26 -6.66 10.80 -2.93
N SER A 27 -7.08 10.14 -4.00
CA SER A 27 -6.95 10.65 -5.39
C SER A 27 -7.43 12.09 -5.58
N LYS A 28 -8.36 12.57 -4.75
CA LYS A 28 -8.85 13.95 -4.79
C LYS A 28 -8.26 14.82 -3.68
N THR A 29 -8.07 14.25 -2.50
CA THR A 29 -7.80 15.02 -1.29
C THR A 29 -6.32 15.11 -0.91
N ALA A 30 -5.49 14.13 -1.32
CA ALA A 30 -4.10 14.04 -0.89
C ALA A 30 -3.24 15.16 -1.49
N LYS A 31 -3.31 15.37 -2.81
CA LYS A 31 -2.48 16.39 -3.47
C LYS A 31 -2.75 17.82 -2.97
N PRO A 32 -4.01 18.29 -2.86
CA PRO A 32 -4.29 19.60 -2.28
C PRO A 32 -3.77 19.75 -0.84
N MET A 33 -3.89 18.69 -0.03
CA MET A 33 -3.38 18.71 1.35
C MET A 33 -1.85 18.74 1.39
N MET A 34 -1.16 17.93 0.58
CA MET A 34 0.30 17.97 0.44
C MET A 34 0.79 19.36 0.04
N GLU A 35 0.14 19.99 -0.94
CA GLU A 35 0.49 21.35 -1.38
C GLU A 35 0.24 22.40 -0.30
N ALA A 36 -0.80 22.24 0.52
CA ALA A 36 -1.05 23.11 1.67
C ALA A 36 -0.01 22.90 2.78
N CYS A 37 0.36 21.65 3.07
CA CYS A 37 1.41 21.30 4.02
C CYS A 37 2.76 21.92 3.63
N ILE A 38 3.14 21.82 2.35
CA ILE A 38 4.34 22.49 1.81
C ILE A 38 4.28 24.00 2.05
N LYS A 39 3.15 24.66 1.78
CA LYS A 39 3.00 26.12 1.97
C LYS A 39 3.04 26.53 3.45
N ALA A 40 2.54 25.68 4.33
CA ALA A 40 2.47 25.93 5.76
C ALA A 40 3.76 25.54 6.52
N ASN A 41 4.71 24.86 5.86
CA ASN A 41 5.87 24.20 6.48
C ASN A 41 5.43 23.17 7.55
N THR A 42 4.42 22.38 7.20
CA THR A 42 3.83 21.33 8.04
C THR A 42 4.16 19.97 7.44
N HIS A 43 4.57 18.98 8.25
CA HIS A 43 4.77 17.62 7.76
C HIS A 43 3.43 16.98 7.37
N TYR A 44 3.45 16.13 6.34
CA TYR A 44 2.27 15.42 5.84
C TYR A 44 2.41 13.92 5.99
N LEU A 45 1.43 13.30 6.64
CA LEU A 45 1.21 11.85 6.70
C LEU A 45 -0.18 11.53 6.16
N ASP A 46 -0.36 10.37 5.54
CA ASP A 46 -1.70 9.83 5.24
C ASP A 46 -1.74 8.30 5.32
N ILE A 47 -2.94 7.72 5.18
CA ILE A 47 -3.14 6.26 5.20
C ILE A 47 -3.53 5.70 3.82
N THR A 48 -3.14 6.37 2.74
CA THR A 48 -3.52 5.94 1.38
C THR A 48 -2.86 4.62 0.97
N GLY A 49 -3.52 3.88 0.10
CA GLY A 49 -2.96 2.73 -0.63
C GLY A 49 -2.85 2.98 -2.13
N GLU A 50 -3.09 4.21 -2.60
CA GLU A 50 -3.27 4.53 -4.01
C GLU A 50 -1.96 4.84 -4.74
N ILE A 51 -1.62 4.06 -5.78
CA ILE A 51 -0.42 4.24 -6.64
C ILE A 51 -0.27 5.68 -7.13
N SER A 52 -1.34 6.33 -7.58
CA SER A 52 -1.29 7.70 -8.10
C SER A 52 -0.87 8.71 -7.05
N VAL A 53 -1.31 8.52 -5.80
CA VAL A 53 -0.96 9.42 -4.69
C VAL A 53 0.52 9.30 -4.35
N PHE A 54 1.07 8.08 -4.34
CA PHE A 54 2.50 7.87 -4.17
C PHE A 54 3.31 8.53 -5.29
N GLU A 55 2.94 8.34 -6.56
CA GLU A 55 3.65 8.97 -7.68
C GLU A 55 3.51 10.51 -7.68
N ASP A 56 2.39 11.05 -7.21
CA ASP A 56 2.20 12.51 -7.07
C ASP A 56 3.01 13.09 -5.91
N SER A 57 3.11 12.38 -4.78
CA SER A 57 3.98 12.79 -3.67
C SER A 57 5.43 12.91 -4.14
N GLN A 58 5.92 11.95 -4.93
CA GLN A 58 7.27 11.94 -5.47
C GLN A 58 7.53 13.11 -6.43
N ARG A 59 6.52 13.56 -7.18
CA ARG A 59 6.59 14.79 -7.99
C ARG A 59 6.72 16.06 -7.13
N LEU A 60 6.20 16.04 -5.91
CA LEU A 60 6.29 17.14 -4.95
C LEU A 60 7.54 17.09 -4.07
N SER A 61 8.31 16.00 -4.10
CA SER A 61 9.47 15.76 -3.23
C SER A 61 10.47 16.92 -3.21
N HIS A 62 10.79 17.52 -4.36
CA HIS A 62 11.68 18.69 -4.43
C HIS A 62 11.13 19.90 -3.65
N LYS A 63 9.84 20.20 -3.78
CA LYS A 63 9.21 21.31 -3.05
C LYS A 63 9.16 21.06 -1.55
N ALA A 64 8.94 19.81 -1.16
CA ALA A 64 8.96 19.40 0.23
C ALA A 64 10.38 19.51 0.83
N LYS A 65 11.43 19.21 0.05
CA LYS A 65 12.82 19.46 0.43
C LYS A 65 13.11 20.95 0.60
N ASP A 66 12.68 21.77 -0.35
CA ASP A 66 12.89 23.23 -0.30
C ASP A 66 12.17 23.88 0.91
N ALA A 67 11.05 23.29 1.34
CA ALA A 67 10.30 23.71 2.52
C ALA A 67 10.72 23.02 3.82
N GLU A 68 11.76 22.16 3.79
CA GLU A 68 12.25 21.42 4.96
C GLU A 68 11.14 20.61 5.67
N ILE A 69 10.27 19.97 4.90
CA ILE A 69 9.22 19.09 5.44
C ILE A 69 9.31 17.66 4.92
N VAL A 70 8.63 16.77 5.64
CA VAL A 70 8.44 15.37 5.25
C VAL A 70 7.04 15.20 4.68
N ILE A 71 6.96 14.51 3.56
CA ILE A 71 5.73 13.96 2.98
C ILE A 71 5.86 12.44 3.01
N CYS A 72 5.11 11.77 3.89
CA CYS A 72 5.13 10.31 4.02
C CYS A 72 3.70 9.75 3.92
N PRO A 73 3.19 9.54 2.69
CA PRO A 73 1.93 8.85 2.48
C PRO A 73 2.03 7.35 2.83
N GLY A 74 0.90 6.72 3.13
CA GLY A 74 0.82 5.28 3.40
C GLY A 74 1.35 4.85 4.77
N VAL A 75 1.19 5.67 5.82
CA VAL A 75 1.52 5.28 7.21
C VAL A 75 0.46 4.34 7.84
N GLY A 76 -0.04 3.39 7.04
CA GLY A 76 -1.04 2.41 7.45
C GLY A 76 -0.68 0.99 7.06
N PHE A 77 -1.61 0.05 7.27
CA PHE A 77 -1.40 -1.36 6.92
C PHE A 77 -1.06 -1.57 5.44
N ASP A 78 -1.65 -0.77 4.56
CA ASP A 78 -1.48 -0.95 3.12
C ASP A 78 -0.01 -0.84 2.66
N VAL A 79 0.87 -0.20 3.45
CA VAL A 79 2.27 0.01 3.09
C VAL A 79 3.26 -0.29 4.22
N ILE A 80 3.00 0.04 5.50
CA ILE A 80 3.99 -0.14 6.59
C ILE A 80 4.61 -1.55 6.61
N PRO A 81 3.85 -2.64 6.65
CA PRO A 81 4.41 -3.98 6.78
C PRO A 81 5.20 -4.41 5.55
N THR A 82 4.68 -4.12 4.36
CA THR A 82 5.26 -4.50 3.07
C THR A 82 6.48 -3.65 2.73
N ASP A 83 6.47 -2.34 3.02
CA ASP A 83 7.61 -1.45 2.86
C ASP A 83 8.76 -1.82 3.81
N CYS A 84 8.47 -2.10 5.09
CA CYS A 84 9.49 -2.60 6.02
C CYS A 84 10.05 -3.94 5.55
N LEU A 85 9.19 -4.85 5.10
CA LEU A 85 9.62 -6.15 4.55
C LEU A 85 10.48 -5.99 3.29
N ALA A 86 10.14 -5.07 2.39
CA ALA A 86 10.91 -4.75 1.21
C ALA A 86 12.31 -4.22 1.58
N ALA A 87 12.38 -3.30 2.55
CA ALA A 87 13.64 -2.76 3.06
C ALA A 87 14.53 -3.87 3.64
N GLN A 88 13.96 -4.74 4.47
CA GLN A 88 14.67 -5.87 5.07
C GLN A 88 15.21 -6.86 4.02
N LEU A 89 14.40 -7.19 3.01
CA LEU A 89 14.82 -8.06 1.92
C LEU A 89 15.94 -7.41 1.09
N LYS A 90 15.87 -6.10 0.83
CA LYS A 90 16.93 -5.37 0.14
C LYS A 90 18.23 -5.32 0.95
N LEU A 91 18.15 -5.17 2.27
CA LEU A 91 19.32 -5.26 3.15
C LEU A 91 19.96 -6.66 3.13
N LYS A 92 19.14 -7.72 3.05
CA LYS A 92 19.65 -9.11 2.94
C LYS A 92 20.21 -9.44 1.56
N MET A 93 19.65 -8.88 0.50
CA MET A 93 20.08 -9.11 -0.89
C MET A 93 20.25 -7.76 -1.62
N PRO A 94 21.38 -7.07 -1.42
CA PRO A 94 21.63 -5.76 -2.03
C PRO A 94 21.62 -5.77 -3.56
N ASP A 95 21.89 -6.91 -4.19
CA ASP A 95 21.88 -7.12 -5.65
C ASP A 95 20.53 -7.61 -6.21
N ALA A 96 19.46 -7.60 -5.40
CA ALA A 96 18.12 -7.98 -5.83
C ALA A 96 17.63 -7.14 -7.02
N ILE A 97 17.05 -7.81 -8.03
CA ILE A 97 16.49 -7.20 -9.24
C ILE A 97 14.98 -7.42 -9.38
N HIS A 98 14.42 -8.34 -8.61
CA HIS A 98 12.99 -8.63 -8.57
C HIS A 98 12.53 -8.71 -7.13
N LEU A 99 11.44 -8.02 -6.81
CA LEU A 99 10.75 -8.05 -5.52
C LEU A 99 9.31 -8.50 -5.76
N ARG A 100 8.88 -9.53 -5.06
CA ARG A 100 7.49 -10.01 -5.07
C ARG A 100 7.00 -9.99 -3.65
N MET A 101 5.84 -9.40 -3.43
CA MET A 101 5.28 -9.26 -2.08
C MET A 101 3.82 -9.64 -2.10
N GLY A 102 3.23 -9.78 -0.93
CA GLY A 102 1.80 -9.96 -0.80
C GLY A 102 1.37 -10.05 0.64
N PHE A 103 0.08 -10.06 0.83
CA PHE A 103 -0.52 -10.25 2.14
C PHE A 103 -1.80 -11.07 2.05
N ASP A 104 -2.13 -11.70 3.17
CA ASP A 104 -3.34 -12.49 3.36
C ASP A 104 -4.10 -11.98 4.59
N SER A 105 -5.34 -11.55 4.35
CA SER A 105 -6.36 -11.39 5.39
C SER A 105 -7.24 -12.63 5.43
N LYS A 106 -7.29 -13.33 6.57
CA LYS A 106 -8.24 -14.46 6.75
C LYS A 106 -9.72 -14.07 6.61
N GLY A 107 -10.03 -12.76 6.63
CA GLY A 107 -11.38 -12.21 6.55
C GLY A 107 -11.92 -12.02 5.14
N ARG A 108 -13.24 -11.87 5.04
CA ARG A 108 -13.92 -11.47 3.79
C ARG A 108 -13.65 -9.99 3.53
N PHE A 109 -13.54 -9.60 2.26
CA PHE A 109 -13.49 -8.19 1.89
C PHE A 109 -14.69 -7.42 2.44
N SER A 110 -14.44 -6.21 2.91
CA SER A 110 -15.51 -5.27 3.22
C SER A 110 -16.30 -4.93 1.94
N ARG A 111 -17.55 -4.47 2.09
CA ARG A 111 -18.34 -3.98 0.94
C ARG A 111 -17.59 -2.87 0.19
N GLY A 112 -16.89 -1.99 0.90
CA GLY A 112 -16.03 -0.96 0.31
C GLY A 112 -14.96 -1.57 -0.58
N THR A 113 -14.16 -2.50 -0.05
CA THR A 113 -13.09 -3.18 -0.79
C THR A 113 -13.62 -3.92 -2.03
N ALA A 114 -14.78 -4.57 -1.90
CA ALA A 114 -15.43 -5.25 -3.02
C ALA A 114 -15.88 -4.28 -4.12
N LYS A 115 -16.45 -3.12 -3.77
CA LYS A 115 -16.82 -2.07 -4.73
C LYS A 115 -15.59 -1.49 -5.42
N THR A 116 -14.56 -1.12 -4.67
CA THR A 116 -13.29 -0.62 -5.23
C THR A 116 -12.66 -1.62 -6.20
N SER A 117 -12.72 -2.92 -5.88
CA SER A 117 -12.24 -3.97 -6.79
C SER A 117 -13.01 -3.98 -8.12
N ILE A 118 -14.35 -3.81 -8.09
CA ILE A 118 -15.21 -3.75 -9.28
C ILE A 118 -14.92 -2.50 -10.12
N GLU A 119 -14.80 -1.34 -9.47
CA GLU A 119 -14.45 -0.06 -10.11
C GLU A 119 -13.08 -0.12 -10.77
N GLY A 120 -12.14 -0.87 -10.18
CA GLY A 120 -10.78 -1.07 -10.67
C GLY A 120 -10.65 -2.06 -11.84
N MET A 121 -11.59 -3.01 -12.02
CA MET A 121 -11.47 -4.06 -13.04
C MET A 121 -11.17 -3.56 -14.46
N PRO A 122 -11.82 -2.50 -14.97
CA PRO A 122 -11.55 -1.99 -16.32
C PRO A 122 -10.11 -1.50 -16.51
N GLN A 123 -9.44 -1.12 -15.42
CA GLN A 123 -8.10 -0.52 -15.42
C GLN A 123 -7.00 -1.59 -15.48
N GLY A 124 -7.36 -2.87 -15.31
CA GLY A 124 -6.45 -4.00 -15.32
C GLY A 124 -5.63 -4.14 -14.03
N CYS A 125 -4.59 -4.96 -14.08
CA CYS A 125 -3.62 -5.08 -13.00
C CYS A 125 -2.41 -4.17 -13.29
N LYS A 126 -1.63 -3.84 -12.27
CA LYS A 126 -0.40 -3.05 -12.37
C LYS A 126 0.77 -3.88 -11.85
N ILE A 127 1.93 -3.68 -12.44
CA ILE A 127 3.23 -4.16 -11.94
C ILE A 127 4.27 -3.09 -12.22
N ARG A 128 5.42 -3.16 -11.56
CA ARG A 128 6.60 -2.40 -11.98
C ARG A 128 7.53 -3.35 -12.74
N LYS A 129 7.93 -2.97 -13.95
CA LYS A 129 8.83 -3.76 -14.80
C LYS A 129 9.87 -2.83 -15.40
N ASN A 130 11.15 -3.15 -15.19
CA ASN A 130 12.29 -2.35 -15.62
C ASN A 130 12.15 -0.87 -15.18
N GLY A 131 11.80 -0.64 -13.92
CA GLY A 131 11.70 0.71 -13.33
C GLY A 131 10.49 1.53 -13.82
N LYS A 132 9.50 0.91 -14.48
CA LYS A 132 8.28 1.58 -14.95
C LYS A 132 7.03 0.83 -14.51
N ILE A 133 6.03 1.54 -14.01
CA ILE A 133 4.72 0.98 -13.73
C ILE A 133 4.01 0.69 -15.06
N LYS A 134 3.54 -0.54 -15.24
CA LYS A 134 2.85 -1.02 -16.45
C LYS A 134 1.51 -1.64 -16.10
N THR A 135 0.53 -1.44 -16.97
CA THR A 135 -0.73 -2.19 -16.92
C THR A 135 -0.57 -3.55 -17.57
N ILE A 136 -1.10 -4.59 -16.93
CA ILE A 136 -1.20 -5.95 -17.47
C ILE A 136 -2.65 -6.48 -17.42
N ALA A 137 -2.89 -7.64 -18.04
CA ALA A 137 -4.20 -8.28 -18.00
C ALA A 137 -4.56 -8.73 -16.57
N LEU A 138 -5.85 -8.71 -16.23
CA LEU A 138 -6.31 -9.25 -14.94
C LEU A 138 -6.03 -10.74 -14.90
N GLY A 139 -5.46 -11.23 -13.79
CA GLY A 139 -5.08 -12.63 -13.67
C GLY A 139 -3.92 -13.05 -14.59
N ALA A 140 -3.17 -12.12 -15.18
CA ALA A 140 -2.03 -12.47 -16.03
C ALA A 140 -0.89 -13.15 -15.28
N LEU A 141 -0.73 -12.82 -14.00
CA LEU A 141 0.26 -13.39 -13.11
C LEU A 141 -0.45 -14.02 -11.91
N ASP A 142 -0.22 -15.31 -11.71
CA ASP A 142 -0.71 -16.08 -10.58
C ASP A 142 0.38 -17.05 -10.10
N ARG A 143 0.41 -17.34 -8.81
CA ARG A 143 1.35 -18.28 -8.20
C ARG A 143 0.83 -18.81 -6.87
N ASN A 144 1.35 -19.96 -6.45
CA ASN A 144 1.15 -20.47 -5.10
C ASN A 144 2.16 -19.80 -4.15
N ILE A 145 1.65 -19.25 -3.04
CA ILE A 145 2.45 -18.52 -2.04
C ILE A 145 2.11 -19.08 -0.66
N ASP A 146 3.14 -19.36 0.13
CA ASP A 146 2.98 -19.60 1.57
C ASP A 146 3.20 -18.31 2.34
N PHE A 147 2.12 -17.74 2.89
CA PHE A 147 2.17 -16.53 3.71
C PHE A 147 2.59 -16.82 5.16
N GLY A 148 2.91 -18.07 5.50
CA GLY A 148 3.17 -18.52 6.88
C GLY A 148 1.92 -19.07 7.56
N ASN A 149 0.84 -19.26 6.80
CA ASN A 149 -0.41 -19.87 7.26
C ASN A 149 -1.00 -20.86 6.24
N GLY A 150 -0.13 -21.44 5.42
CA GLY A 150 -0.47 -22.40 4.39
C GLY A 150 -0.33 -21.82 2.99
N VAL A 151 -0.07 -22.72 2.04
CA VAL A 151 0.08 -22.39 0.62
C VAL A 151 -1.28 -22.02 0.02
N LYS A 152 -1.33 -20.87 -0.68
CA LYS A 152 -2.54 -20.34 -1.30
C LYS A 152 -2.28 -19.91 -2.75
N LEU A 153 -3.22 -20.26 -3.63
CA LEU A 153 -3.27 -19.67 -4.98
C LEU A 153 -3.47 -18.17 -4.83
N SER A 154 -2.58 -17.40 -5.46
CA SER A 154 -2.54 -15.95 -5.34
C SER A 154 -2.40 -15.32 -6.72
N VAL A 155 -2.93 -14.10 -6.86
CA VAL A 155 -2.95 -13.35 -8.12
C VAL A 155 -2.33 -11.98 -7.92
N ALA A 156 -1.63 -11.47 -8.94
CA ALA A 156 -1.10 -10.12 -8.89
C ALA A 156 -2.21 -9.07 -8.87
N ILE A 157 -2.05 -8.04 -8.04
CA ILE A 157 -3.02 -6.96 -7.81
C ILE A 157 -2.37 -5.58 -8.02
N PRO A 158 -3.15 -4.56 -8.45
CA PRO A 158 -2.65 -3.20 -8.62
C PRO A 158 -2.52 -2.46 -7.28
N TRP A 159 -1.58 -2.88 -6.44
CA TRP A 159 -1.39 -2.36 -5.08
C TRP A 159 -0.39 -1.19 -5.01
N GLY A 160 -0.51 -0.36 -3.96
CA GLY A 160 0.33 0.81 -3.71
C GLY A 160 1.84 0.52 -3.71
N ASP A 161 2.24 -0.65 -3.19
CA ASP A 161 3.65 -1.04 -3.06
C ASP A 161 4.40 -1.21 -4.37
N ILE A 162 3.69 -1.28 -5.49
CA ILE A 162 4.29 -1.21 -6.82
C ILE A 162 5.04 0.13 -7.03
N SER A 163 4.59 1.18 -6.35
CA SER A 163 5.22 2.50 -6.31
C SER A 163 6.19 2.61 -5.14
N THR A 164 5.73 2.50 -3.90
CA THR A 164 6.52 2.83 -2.70
C THR A 164 7.80 2.00 -2.59
N ALA A 165 7.72 0.68 -2.80
CA ALA A 165 8.87 -0.19 -2.66
C ALA A 165 10.00 0.13 -3.65
N PHE A 166 9.70 0.74 -4.81
CA PHE A 166 10.75 1.20 -5.72
C PHE A 166 11.56 2.36 -5.13
N TYR A 167 10.90 3.33 -4.50
CA TYR A 167 11.56 4.50 -3.94
C TYR A 167 12.41 4.16 -2.70
N ASN A 168 12.03 3.11 -1.98
CA ASN A 168 12.80 2.61 -0.85
C ASN A 168 13.94 1.66 -1.26
N THR A 169 13.70 0.73 -2.19
CA THR A 169 14.66 -0.36 -2.50
C THR A 169 15.45 -0.19 -3.79
N SER A 170 15.01 0.69 -4.69
CA SER A 170 15.47 0.79 -6.09
C SER A 170 15.36 -0.50 -6.91
N ILE A 171 14.61 -1.52 -6.46
CA ILE A 171 14.42 -2.78 -7.19
C ILE A 171 13.54 -2.53 -8.43
N PRO A 172 14.00 -2.87 -9.65
CA PRO A 172 13.33 -2.43 -10.87
C PRO A 172 12.08 -3.25 -11.25
N ASN A 173 11.90 -4.46 -10.71
CA ASN A 173 10.75 -5.32 -10.99
C ASN A 173 10.00 -5.61 -9.69
N ILE A 174 8.73 -5.20 -9.62
CA ILE A 174 7.90 -5.30 -8.42
C ILE A 174 6.52 -5.83 -8.76
N GLU A 175 6.11 -6.86 -8.03
CA GLU A 175 4.80 -7.52 -8.14
C GLU A 175 4.19 -7.67 -6.74
N VAL A 176 2.88 -7.43 -6.61
CA VAL A 176 2.16 -7.58 -5.34
C VAL A 176 1.02 -8.57 -5.53
N TYR A 177 0.89 -9.52 -4.60
CA TYR A 177 -0.03 -10.65 -4.70
C TYR A 177 -1.01 -10.69 -3.53
N MET A 178 -2.19 -11.24 -3.80
CA MET A 178 -3.19 -11.55 -2.77
C MET A 178 -3.83 -12.92 -3.06
N PRO A 179 -4.20 -13.69 -2.03
CA PRO A 179 -4.91 -14.96 -2.21
C PRO A 179 -6.20 -14.82 -3.03
N THR A 180 -6.47 -15.83 -3.84
CA THR A 180 -7.67 -15.90 -4.68
C THR A 180 -8.15 -17.35 -4.83
N SER A 181 -9.34 -17.51 -5.40
CA SER A 181 -9.86 -18.83 -5.76
C SER A 181 -9.68 -19.09 -7.25
N ILE A 182 -9.65 -20.36 -7.66
CA ILE A 182 -9.58 -20.76 -9.08
C ILE A 182 -10.76 -20.16 -9.87
N GLY A 183 -11.95 -20.14 -9.27
CA GLY A 183 -13.14 -19.53 -9.88
C GLY A 183 -12.97 -18.04 -10.11
N ALA A 184 -12.49 -17.29 -9.10
CA ALA A 184 -12.23 -15.86 -9.23
C ALA A 184 -11.13 -15.58 -10.27
N LEU A 185 -10.04 -16.35 -10.28
CA LEU A 185 -8.96 -16.24 -11.27
C LEU A 185 -9.45 -16.44 -12.70
N ARG A 186 -10.28 -17.46 -12.94
CA ARG A 186 -10.90 -17.69 -14.26
C ARG A 186 -11.82 -16.54 -14.66
N SER A 187 -12.64 -16.04 -13.73
CA SER A 187 -13.50 -14.88 -13.96
C SER A 187 -12.70 -13.62 -14.29
N MET A 188 -11.58 -13.37 -13.62
CA MET A 188 -10.66 -12.26 -13.93
C MET A 188 -10.07 -12.39 -15.33
N LYS A 189 -9.59 -13.58 -15.70
CA LYS A 189 -9.07 -13.86 -17.05
C LYS A 189 -10.14 -13.61 -18.11
N PHE A 190 -11.38 -14.08 -17.87
CA PHE A 190 -12.52 -13.86 -18.76
C PHE A 190 -12.96 -12.39 -18.85
N ALA A 191 -12.95 -11.66 -17.73
CA ALA A 191 -13.30 -10.25 -17.68
C ALA A 191 -12.45 -9.38 -18.62
N ASN A 192 -11.23 -9.81 -18.96
CA ASN A 192 -10.41 -9.11 -19.95
C ASN A 192 -11.08 -9.00 -21.33
N TYR A 193 -11.88 -9.98 -21.76
CA TYR A 193 -12.62 -9.94 -23.03
C TYR A 193 -13.81 -8.98 -23.00
N LEU A 194 -14.32 -8.66 -21.81
CA LEU A 194 -15.49 -7.82 -21.59
C LEU A 194 -15.12 -6.48 -20.93
N ARG A 195 -13.85 -6.05 -21.00
CA ARG A 195 -13.37 -4.82 -20.35
C ARG A 195 -14.17 -3.58 -20.72
N TRP A 196 -14.51 -3.44 -22.00
CA TRP A 196 -15.29 -2.31 -22.49
C TRP A 196 -16.71 -2.25 -21.89
N LEU A 197 -17.33 -3.42 -21.67
CA LEU A 197 -18.60 -3.52 -20.97
C LEU A 197 -18.45 -3.18 -19.48
N LEU A 198 -17.41 -3.70 -18.83
CA LEU A 198 -17.14 -3.41 -17.41
C LEU A 198 -16.83 -1.92 -17.16
N ALA A 199 -16.37 -1.18 -18.17
CA ALA A 199 -16.18 0.27 -18.09
C ALA A 199 -17.49 1.07 -18.13
N SER A 200 -18.61 0.44 -18.51
CA SER A 200 -19.91 1.12 -18.60
C SER A 200 -20.47 1.47 -17.22
N SER A 201 -20.92 2.72 -17.06
CA SER A 201 -21.54 3.22 -15.83
C SER A 201 -22.76 2.39 -15.41
N PHE A 202 -23.52 1.86 -16.36
CA PHE A 202 -24.66 0.98 -16.09
C PHE A 202 -24.23 -0.32 -15.43
N ILE A 203 -23.20 -0.97 -15.97
CA ILE A 203 -22.68 -2.25 -15.46
C ILE A 203 -22.00 -2.04 -14.10
N GLN A 204 -21.22 -0.98 -13.95
CA GLN A 204 -20.61 -0.58 -12.68
C GLN A 204 -21.68 -0.40 -11.59
N LYS A 205 -22.76 0.33 -11.89
CA LYS A 205 -23.87 0.55 -10.95
C LYS A 205 -24.60 -0.76 -10.62
N PHE A 206 -24.83 -1.63 -11.60
CA PHE A 206 -25.46 -2.93 -11.37
C PHE A 206 -24.61 -3.82 -10.44
N LEU A 207 -23.31 -3.94 -10.71
CA LEU A 207 -22.39 -4.78 -9.94
C LEU A 207 -22.19 -4.23 -8.51
N THR A 208 -22.04 -2.92 -8.35
CA THR A 208 -21.90 -2.28 -7.03
C THR A 208 -23.19 -2.41 -6.20
N ASN A 209 -24.37 -2.27 -6.80
CA ASN A 209 -25.65 -2.53 -6.13
C ASN A 209 -25.78 -3.99 -5.67
N LYS A 210 -25.25 -4.95 -6.45
CA LYS A 210 -25.24 -6.35 -6.06
C LYS A 210 -24.36 -6.61 -4.83
N VAL A 211 -23.25 -5.87 -4.68
CA VAL A 211 -22.42 -5.92 -3.47
C VAL A 211 -23.18 -5.41 -2.25
N ASP A 212 -24.01 -4.36 -2.40
CA ASP A 212 -24.83 -3.83 -1.32
C ASP A 212 -25.89 -4.81 -0.81
N GLN A 213 -26.38 -5.68 -1.69
CA GLN A 213 -27.31 -6.76 -1.37
C GLN A 213 -26.61 -8.00 -0.75
N GLY A 214 -25.28 -8.06 -0.82
CA GLY A 214 -24.49 -9.14 -0.23
C GLY A 214 -24.42 -9.08 1.30
N PRO A 215 -23.85 -10.11 1.95
CA PRO A 215 -23.67 -10.10 3.40
C PRO A 215 -22.92 -8.86 3.88
N LYS A 216 -23.25 -8.38 5.08
CA LYS A 216 -22.43 -7.37 5.77
C LYS A 216 -21.01 -7.98 5.87
N GLY A 217 -19.98 -7.19 5.57
CA GLY A 217 -18.59 -7.65 5.72
C GLY A 217 -18.30 -8.13 7.16
N PRO A 218 -17.10 -8.66 7.46
CA PRO A 218 -16.80 -9.25 8.76
C PRO A 218 -17.20 -8.29 9.89
N ASP A 219 -17.73 -8.82 11.00
CA ASP A 219 -18.15 -8.02 12.14
C ASP A 219 -16.93 -7.44 12.90
N GLU A 220 -17.15 -6.51 13.84
CA GLU A 220 -16.04 -5.87 14.56
C GLU A 220 -15.17 -6.86 15.36
N ASN A 221 -15.75 -7.94 15.87
CA ASN A 221 -15.02 -8.95 16.64
C ASN A 221 -14.21 -9.88 15.74
N GLU A 222 -14.75 -10.25 14.58
CA GLU A 222 -14.04 -10.98 13.53
C GLU A 222 -12.87 -10.14 12.98
N ARG A 223 -13.05 -8.82 12.84
CA ARG A 223 -11.99 -7.90 12.39
C ARG A 223 -10.87 -7.75 13.41
N LYS A 224 -11.20 -7.51 14.68
CA LYS A 224 -10.22 -7.35 15.77
C LYS A 224 -9.33 -8.59 15.94
N ASN A 225 -9.88 -9.78 15.72
CA ASN A 225 -9.16 -11.04 15.91
C ASN A 225 -8.55 -11.64 14.63
N SER A 226 -8.49 -10.87 13.53
CA SER A 226 -7.94 -11.34 12.26
C SER A 226 -6.52 -10.79 12.02
N PRO A 227 -5.45 -11.54 12.38
CA PRO A 227 -4.10 -11.12 12.06
C PRO A 227 -3.86 -11.13 10.55
N MET A 228 -2.92 -10.30 10.11
CA MET A 228 -2.48 -10.25 8.72
C MET A 228 -1.17 -11.02 8.57
N TYR A 229 -1.03 -11.71 7.44
CA TYR A 229 0.18 -12.47 7.11
C TYR A 229 0.81 -11.84 5.89
N VAL A 230 2.03 -11.35 6.03
CA VAL A 230 2.74 -10.62 4.98
C VAL A 230 3.94 -11.45 4.55
N TRP A 231 4.14 -11.53 3.25
CA TRP A 231 5.20 -12.30 2.61
C TRP A 231 5.91 -11.42 1.58
N GLY A 232 7.20 -11.65 1.41
CA GLY A 232 7.88 -11.25 0.19
C GLY A 232 9.10 -12.09 -0.12
N GLU A 233 9.54 -11.96 -1.35
CA GLU A 233 10.62 -12.71 -1.98
C GLU A 233 11.41 -11.75 -2.85
N VAL A 234 12.73 -11.74 -2.68
CA VAL A 234 13.66 -11.11 -3.61
C VAL A 234 14.44 -12.13 -4.39
N GLU A 235 14.77 -11.77 -5.62
CA GLU A 235 15.56 -12.58 -6.56
C GLU A 235 16.62 -11.69 -7.23
N ASN A 236 17.86 -12.16 -7.28
CA ASN A 236 18.96 -11.48 -7.97
C ASN A 236 19.17 -12.00 -9.39
N ALA A 237 20.15 -11.46 -10.12
CA ALA A 237 20.40 -11.79 -11.52
C ALA A 237 20.89 -13.24 -11.76
N VAL A 238 21.47 -13.88 -10.74
CA VAL A 238 21.94 -15.27 -10.82
C VAL A 238 20.87 -16.29 -10.39
N GLY A 239 19.72 -15.82 -9.91
CA GLY A 239 18.58 -16.66 -9.53
C GLY A 239 18.50 -17.03 -8.05
N ASN A 240 19.39 -16.51 -7.20
CA ASN A 240 19.32 -16.72 -5.75
C ASN A 240 18.07 -16.04 -5.20
N ARG A 241 17.43 -16.66 -4.20
CA ARG A 241 16.20 -16.12 -3.61
C ARG A 241 16.27 -16.04 -2.08
N VAL A 242 15.72 -14.96 -1.55
CA VAL A 242 15.47 -14.80 -0.11
C VAL A 242 13.99 -14.49 0.07
N THR A 243 13.34 -15.28 0.90
CA THR A 243 11.96 -15.08 1.34
C THR A 243 11.95 -14.51 2.75
N CYS A 244 11.00 -13.62 3.02
CA CYS A 244 10.72 -13.09 4.34
C CYS A 244 9.22 -13.14 4.62
N ARG A 245 8.84 -13.42 5.87
CA ARG A 245 7.46 -13.41 6.35
C ARG A 245 7.36 -12.66 7.67
N ILE A 246 6.23 -12.02 7.88
CA ILE A 246 5.86 -11.41 9.17
C ILE A 246 4.36 -11.56 9.39
N LYS A 247 3.98 -11.91 10.62
CA LYS A 247 2.60 -11.87 11.07
C LYS A 247 2.39 -10.56 11.81
N THR A 248 1.38 -9.79 11.43
CA THR A 248 1.06 -8.51 12.08
C THR A 248 -0.30 -8.54 12.75
N ASN A 249 -0.60 -7.49 13.52
CA ASN A 249 -1.95 -7.20 13.97
C ASN A 249 -2.92 -7.02 12.78
N ASN A 250 -4.22 -6.95 13.05
CA ASN A 250 -5.23 -6.65 12.06
C ASN A 250 -4.95 -5.28 11.39
N GLY A 251 -5.40 -5.13 10.14
CA GLY A 251 -5.06 -3.96 9.33
C GLY A 251 -5.55 -2.63 9.90
N TYR A 252 -6.63 -2.60 10.68
CA TYR A 252 -7.14 -1.36 11.28
C TYR A 252 -6.28 -0.90 12.45
N ASP A 253 -6.02 -1.79 13.40
CA ASP A 253 -5.20 -1.45 14.56
C ASP A 253 -3.77 -1.12 14.13
N LEU A 254 -3.22 -1.83 13.12
CA LEU A 254 -1.93 -1.48 12.56
C LEU A 254 -1.94 -0.10 11.89
N THR A 255 -3.03 0.26 11.20
CA THR A 255 -3.15 1.59 10.59
C THR A 255 -3.18 2.71 11.62
N VAL A 256 -3.93 2.52 12.71
CA VAL A 256 -3.98 3.49 13.81
C VAL A 256 -2.62 3.61 14.49
N ASN A 257 -2.04 2.49 14.93
CA ASN A 257 -0.78 2.50 15.65
C ASN A 257 0.39 2.97 14.77
N GLY A 258 0.41 2.58 13.50
CA GLY A 258 1.42 2.98 12.53
C GLY A 258 1.41 4.48 12.24
N SER A 259 0.22 5.06 12.04
CA SER A 259 0.09 6.50 11.80
C SER A 259 0.48 7.33 13.02
N ILE A 260 0.09 6.90 14.23
CA ILE A 260 0.53 7.53 15.49
C ILE A 260 2.05 7.41 15.67
N ALA A 261 2.62 6.24 15.43
CA ALA A 261 4.06 6.02 15.57
C ALA A 261 4.88 6.91 14.62
N CYS A 262 4.45 7.06 13.36
CA CYS A 262 5.10 7.95 12.40
C CYS A 262 4.93 9.43 12.78
N ALA A 263 3.75 9.83 13.27
CA ALA A 263 3.50 11.20 13.71
C ALA A 263 4.35 11.57 14.93
N ASN A 264 4.41 10.70 15.95
CA ASN A 264 5.24 10.91 17.12
C ASN A 264 6.73 10.97 16.75
N HIS A 265 7.19 10.09 15.85
CA HIS A 265 8.57 10.13 15.39
C HIS A 265 8.95 11.49 14.77
N LEU A 266 8.05 12.08 13.96
CA LEU A 266 8.24 13.42 13.40
C LEU A 266 8.21 14.54 14.45
N LEU A 267 7.43 14.39 15.51
CA LEU A 267 7.27 15.42 16.56
C LEU A 267 8.41 15.42 17.58
N GLU A 268 9.03 14.26 17.83
CA GLU A 268 9.93 14.06 18.95
C GLU A 268 11.40 13.94 18.52
N ASP A 269 11.71 13.04 17.59
CA ASP A 269 13.08 12.52 17.40
C ASP A 269 13.52 12.48 15.93
N TYR A 270 12.93 13.30 15.06
CA TYR A 270 13.24 13.28 13.63
C TYR A 270 14.44 14.16 13.26
N GLU A 271 15.54 13.50 12.86
CA GLU A 271 16.77 14.16 12.37
C GLU A 271 17.14 13.71 10.95
N GLY A 272 16.16 13.24 10.18
CA GLY A 272 16.36 12.66 8.84
C GLY A 272 16.22 13.64 7.67
N ASP A 273 16.23 13.09 6.46
CA ASP A 273 16.10 13.85 5.20
C ASP A 273 14.71 14.46 4.99
N TYR A 274 14.62 15.62 4.35
CA TYR A 274 13.33 16.16 3.92
C TYR A 274 12.90 15.63 2.54
N GLY A 275 11.64 15.88 2.18
CA GLY A 275 11.05 15.44 0.92
C GLY A 275 10.05 14.30 1.11
N THR A 276 9.87 13.52 0.05
CA THR A 276 8.97 12.36 0.09
C THR A 276 9.69 11.11 0.55
N LEU A 277 9.19 10.51 1.64
CA LEU A 277 9.73 9.29 2.25
C LEU A 277 8.66 8.19 2.28
N THR A 278 9.10 6.93 2.24
CA THR A 278 8.25 5.79 2.64
C THR A 278 8.30 5.59 4.16
N PRO A 279 7.36 4.84 4.77
CA PRO A 279 7.35 4.64 6.22
C PRO A 279 8.65 4.04 6.79
N SER A 280 9.30 3.12 6.07
CA SER A 280 10.58 2.55 6.53
C SER A 280 11.79 3.46 6.27
N GLN A 281 11.70 4.42 5.35
CA GLN A 281 12.70 5.49 5.23
C GLN A 281 12.53 6.51 6.36
N LEU A 282 11.28 6.85 6.71
CA LEU A 282 10.95 7.77 7.79
C LEU A 282 11.34 7.22 9.16
N ALA A 283 10.87 6.02 9.52
CA ALA A 283 11.02 5.48 10.88
C ALA A 283 11.87 4.19 10.93
N GLY A 284 12.59 3.88 9.85
CA GLY A 284 13.50 2.73 9.78
C GLY A 284 12.84 1.40 9.40
N PRO A 285 13.65 0.43 8.93
CA PRO A 285 13.18 -0.85 8.35
C PRO A 285 12.59 -1.83 9.38
N ASN A 286 12.69 -1.53 10.67
CA ASN A 286 12.11 -2.32 11.76
C ASN A 286 10.82 -1.68 12.32
N LEU A 287 10.27 -0.63 11.70
CA LEU A 287 9.08 0.08 12.21
C LEU A 287 7.95 -0.90 12.59
N VAL A 288 7.62 -1.83 11.70
CA VAL A 288 6.53 -2.79 11.93
C VAL A 288 6.74 -3.68 13.15
N GLU A 289 7.98 -4.06 13.49
CA GLU A 289 8.28 -4.90 14.66
C GLU A 289 8.13 -4.13 15.98
N ARG A 290 8.16 -2.79 15.94
CA ARG A 290 7.96 -1.93 17.11
C ARG A 290 6.48 -1.61 17.35
N LEU A 291 5.59 -1.94 16.41
CA LEU A 291 4.16 -1.71 16.57
C LEU A 291 3.53 -2.78 17.47
N PRO A 292 2.48 -2.43 18.24
CA PRO A 292 1.77 -3.38 19.10
C PRO A 292 1.28 -4.62 18.34
N ASP A 293 1.47 -5.78 18.96
CA ASP A 293 1.01 -7.09 18.48
C ASP A 293 1.50 -7.48 17.06
N CYS A 294 2.63 -6.91 16.64
CA CYS A 294 3.33 -7.32 15.43
C CYS A 294 4.47 -8.29 15.75
N GLY A 295 4.64 -9.31 14.93
CA GLY A 295 5.71 -10.29 15.06
C GLY A 295 7.05 -9.78 14.54
N THR A 296 8.01 -10.69 14.41
CA THR A 296 9.33 -10.41 13.85
C THR A 296 9.47 -10.98 12.44
N PHE A 297 10.44 -10.46 11.69
CA PHE A 297 10.78 -10.95 10.36
C PHE A 297 11.41 -12.35 10.39
N MET A 298 10.83 -13.28 9.64
CA MET A 298 11.32 -14.65 9.48
C MET A 298 11.87 -14.85 8.07
N PHE A 299 13.17 -15.12 7.95
CA PHE A 299 13.85 -15.28 6.67
C PHE A 299 14.07 -16.75 6.30
N GLU A 300 13.94 -17.07 5.02
CA GLU A 300 14.29 -18.34 4.39
C GLU A 300 15.14 -18.06 3.14
N THR A 301 16.27 -18.76 3.02
CA THR A 301 17.17 -18.61 1.86
C THR A 301 17.12 -19.85 0.99
N PHE A 302 17.04 -19.65 -0.32
CA PHE A 302 17.08 -20.71 -1.31
C PHE A 302 18.23 -20.44 -2.28
N SER A 303 19.20 -21.36 -2.30
CA SER A 303 20.34 -21.41 -3.22
C SER A 303 20.02 -22.23 -4.46
#